data_AF-A0A821B3S1-F1
#
_entry.id   AF-A0A821B3S1-F1
#
_cell.length_a   1.000
_cell.length_b   1.000
_cell.length_c   1.000
_cell.angle_alpha   90.00
_cell.angle_beta   90.00
_cell.angle_gamma   90.00
#
_symmetry.space_group_name_H-M   'P 1'
#
loop_
_entity.id
_entity.type
_entity.pdbx_description
1 polymer ?
#
loop_
_entity_poly.entity_id
_entity_poly.type
_entity_poly.pdbx_seq_one_letter_code
_entity_poly.pdbx_strand_id
1 'polypeptide(L)'
;MVLENISVPSLYVIKGIIILDNDGNRMLAKYYNQLFSTVKEQKEFEKSLFNKTHKGSGDVILLDNLTIVYRNNVDLLFYVIGSTNENELMLNAILTCLFESLNTMLRKNVEKKFLYENLDLVMLTLDEICDDGIILESDPMLITQRVQLRQDDIPLGDQTVSQHMNLTYFRLLGLCNNFGYVVMLSAAHDILKQEENDNSTQPVSHNTTNQFNCNPISTGAILLADILPALIIKVTAPFFMHRIIYNIRFVLIVLFAASALIIVGTSKIVALSLFGVVCASISAGFGEITMLQLTSFYAKYTVSAWSSGTGAAGLLGALSYAGLTSLLKLNPRTAILILLFIPVLQVISYIMVGASQVAAKHRQYQQISEHITTDADTDNEASEKIINEKATSKTFRERLKLVKPLLKYMIPLTIVYFAEYLINQGLYELIFFRNTSIQHPAQYRWYSVFYQVGVFLSRSSVALFKIHRLWILPIIQLTNMGIFFACVYRTAHIPSIWLVFGLVIFEGLIGGGAYVNTFYKISTEIREPDREFSMGVASIGDSFGITFAGLLAIPLHNAICR
;
A
#
# COMPACT_ATOMS: atom_id res chain seq x y z
N MET A 1 -55.89 39.87 10.30
CA MET A 1 -55.42 39.02 9.20
C MET A 1 -54.09 38.45 9.66
N VAL A 2 -54.12 37.23 10.19
CA VAL A 2 -53.03 36.60 10.95
C VAL A 2 -52.06 35.96 9.97
N LEU A 3 -50.82 36.43 9.96
CA LEU A 3 -49.67 35.78 9.34
C LEU A 3 -49.00 34.90 10.42
N GLU A 4 -49.65 33.81 10.80
CA GLU A 4 -49.03 32.73 11.58
C GLU A 4 -49.03 31.48 10.69
N ASN A 5 -47.89 30.79 10.63
CA ASN A 5 -47.59 29.54 9.89
C ASN A 5 -46.93 29.67 8.52
N ILE A 6 -45.86 30.48 8.41
CA ILE A 6 -44.78 30.11 7.49
C ILE A 6 -43.79 29.27 8.31
N SER A 7 -43.87 27.94 8.18
CA SER A 7 -42.88 27.03 8.77
C SER A 7 -41.49 27.37 8.23
N VAL A 8 -40.56 27.75 9.10
CA VAL A 8 -39.16 27.96 8.74
C VAL A 8 -38.62 26.67 8.11
N PRO A 9 -37.97 26.72 6.93
CA PRO A 9 -37.39 25.53 6.33
C PRO A 9 -36.32 24.94 7.25
N SER A 10 -36.52 23.69 7.67
CA SER A 10 -35.57 22.94 8.49
C SER A 10 -34.61 22.16 7.59
N LEU A 11 -33.33 22.09 7.97
CA LEU A 11 -32.36 21.21 7.30
C LEU A 11 -32.61 19.72 7.60
N TYR A 12 -33.38 19.41 8.65
CA TYR A 12 -33.69 18.05 9.13
C TYR A 12 -34.93 17.48 8.44
N VAL A 13 -34.78 17.22 7.14
CA VAL A 13 -35.83 16.81 6.22
C VAL A 13 -36.22 15.35 6.42
N ILE A 14 -35.23 14.47 6.55
CA ILE A 14 -35.43 13.01 6.57
C ILE A 14 -35.62 12.56 8.02
N LYS A 15 -36.72 11.86 8.26
CA LYS A 15 -37.09 11.27 9.55
C LYS A 15 -36.67 9.81 9.66
N GLY A 16 -36.59 9.10 8.54
CA GLY A 16 -36.01 7.77 8.49
C GLY A 16 -35.94 7.20 7.09
N ILE A 17 -35.10 6.19 6.92
CA ILE A 17 -34.97 5.39 5.69
C ILE A 17 -35.05 3.92 6.09
N ILE A 18 -35.91 3.16 5.41
CA ILE A 18 -36.18 1.75 5.74
C ILE A 18 -36.11 0.91 4.46
N ILE A 19 -35.55 -0.29 4.58
CA ILE A 19 -35.57 -1.35 3.58
C ILE A 19 -36.16 -2.59 4.25
N LEU A 20 -37.29 -3.06 3.74
CA LEU A 20 -37.97 -4.29 4.17
C LEU A 20 -37.90 -5.35 3.09
N ASP A 21 -37.99 -6.63 3.48
CA ASP A 21 -38.24 -7.71 2.52
C ASP A 21 -39.73 -7.86 2.20
N ASN A 22 -40.04 -8.72 1.24
CA ASN A 22 -41.41 -9.03 0.82
C ASN A 22 -42.25 -9.79 1.88
N ASP A 23 -41.65 -10.18 3.01
CA ASP A 23 -42.33 -10.79 4.15
C ASP A 23 -42.58 -9.76 5.28
N GLY A 24 -42.11 -8.52 5.12
CA GLY A 24 -42.23 -7.44 6.09
C GLY A 24 -41.15 -7.46 7.18
N ASN A 25 -40.09 -8.26 7.02
CA ASN A 25 -38.94 -8.26 7.91
C ASN A 25 -37.99 -7.10 7.57
N ARG A 26 -37.41 -6.52 8.61
CA ARG A 26 -36.43 -5.44 8.51
C ARG A 26 -35.12 -5.96 7.93
N MET A 27 -34.71 -5.43 6.77
CA MET A 27 -33.35 -5.57 6.25
C MET A 27 -32.45 -4.47 6.81
N LEU A 28 -32.95 -3.23 6.78
CA LEU A 28 -32.22 -2.05 7.24
C LEU A 28 -33.23 -0.97 7.67
N ALA A 29 -32.98 -0.31 8.80
CA ALA A 29 -33.79 0.84 9.22
C ALA A 29 -32.90 1.85 9.95
N LYS A 30 -32.93 3.10 9.47
CA LYS A 30 -32.22 4.22 10.10
C LYS A 30 -33.24 5.31 10.38
N TYR A 31 -33.47 5.60 11.66
CA TYR A 31 -34.38 6.64 12.12
C TYR A 31 -33.55 7.80 12.68
N TYR A 32 -33.95 9.02 12.37
CA TYR A 32 -33.25 10.24 12.77
C TYR A 32 -34.07 11.03 13.77
N ASN A 33 -33.42 11.89 14.57
CA ASN A 33 -34.08 12.77 15.54
C ASN A 33 -34.97 12.06 16.59
N GLN A 34 -34.61 10.83 17.00
CA GLN A 34 -35.34 10.05 18.02
C GLN A 34 -36.86 9.91 17.73
N LEU A 35 -37.23 9.71 16.46
CA LEU A 35 -38.64 9.57 16.06
C LEU A 35 -39.40 8.50 16.88
N PHE A 36 -38.70 7.43 17.21
CA PHE A 36 -39.17 6.36 18.07
C PHE A 36 -38.18 6.14 19.20
N SER A 37 -38.71 5.97 20.41
CA SER A 37 -37.92 5.83 21.63
C SER A 37 -37.49 4.39 21.89
N THR A 38 -38.23 3.42 21.34
CA THR A 38 -37.95 1.99 21.53
C THR A 38 -37.96 1.21 20.21
N VAL A 39 -37.19 0.12 20.18
CA VAL A 39 -37.18 -0.83 19.04
C VAL A 39 -38.56 -1.47 18.82
N LYS A 40 -39.34 -1.61 19.89
CA LYS A 40 -40.71 -2.15 19.81
C LYS A 40 -41.63 -1.23 19.00
N GLU A 41 -41.60 0.08 19.27
CA GLU A 41 -42.35 1.09 18.51
C GLU A 41 -41.97 1.07 17.02
N GLN A 42 -40.67 0.98 16.72
CA GLN A 42 -40.21 0.89 15.32
C GLN A 42 -40.77 -0.34 14.60
N LYS A 43 -40.75 -1.52 15.23
CA LYS A 43 -41.28 -2.76 14.65
C LYS A 43 -42.79 -2.71 14.45
N GLU A 44 -43.52 -2.09 15.38
CA GLU A 44 -44.98 -1.90 15.25
C GLU A 44 -45.30 -0.96 14.07
N PHE A 45 -44.53 0.12 13.92
CA PHE A 45 -44.63 1.04 12.79
C PHE A 45 -44.30 0.35 11.45
N GLU A 46 -43.18 -0.38 11.36
CA GLU A 46 -42.77 -1.12 10.16
C GLU A 46 -43.82 -2.14 9.71
N LYS A 47 -44.44 -2.83 10.67
CA LYS A 47 -45.52 -3.77 10.39
C LYS A 47 -46.78 -3.06 9.86
N SER A 48 -47.14 -1.93 10.43
CA SER A 48 -48.25 -1.09 9.95
C SER A 48 -47.99 -0.57 8.54
N LEU A 49 -46.77 -0.10 8.28
CA LEU A 49 -46.30 0.40 7.00
C LEU A 49 -46.39 -0.69 5.93
N PHE A 50 -45.75 -1.84 6.17
CA PHE A 50 -45.76 -2.98 5.24
C PHE A 50 -47.18 -3.45 4.89
N ASN A 51 -48.06 -3.57 5.90
CA ASN A 51 -49.44 -3.98 5.67
C ASN A 51 -50.19 -3.05 4.70
N LYS A 52 -49.87 -1.75 4.71
CA LYS A 52 -50.49 -0.76 3.82
C LYS A 52 -49.83 -0.68 2.44
N THR A 53 -48.54 -0.99 2.33
CA THR A 53 -47.76 -0.76 1.09
C THR A 53 -47.46 -2.03 0.28
N HIS A 54 -47.44 -3.23 0.88
CA HIS A 54 -47.02 -4.46 0.19
C HIS A 54 -47.84 -4.83 -1.06
N LYS A 55 -49.12 -4.43 -1.11
CA LYS A 55 -50.03 -4.62 -2.25
C LYS A 55 -50.34 -3.33 -3.01
N GLY A 56 -49.80 -2.20 -2.56
CA GLY A 56 -50.03 -0.90 -3.14
C GLY A 56 -49.19 -0.69 -4.40
N SER A 57 -49.78 -0.06 -5.42
CA SER A 57 -49.07 0.43 -6.61
C SER A 57 -48.86 1.94 -6.55
N GLY A 58 -48.91 2.53 -5.36
CA GLY A 58 -48.68 3.97 -5.17
C GLY A 58 -47.20 4.26 -4.89
N ASP A 59 -46.81 5.52 -5.03
CA ASP A 59 -45.45 5.98 -4.74
C ASP A 59 -45.37 6.72 -3.39
N VAL A 60 -46.50 7.19 -2.86
CA VAL A 60 -46.57 8.00 -1.63
C VAL A 60 -47.73 7.54 -0.75
N ILE A 61 -47.54 7.55 0.57
CA ILE A 61 -48.56 7.31 1.58
C ILE A 61 -48.38 8.27 2.77
N LEU A 62 -49.50 8.70 3.35
CA LEU A 62 -49.51 9.38 4.64
C LEU A 62 -49.85 8.38 5.74
N LEU A 63 -48.94 8.20 6.71
CA LEU A 63 -49.11 7.28 7.83
C LEU A 63 -48.65 7.95 9.12
N ASP A 64 -49.49 7.97 10.16
CA ASP A 64 -49.17 8.53 11.48
C ASP A 64 -48.61 9.97 11.43
N ASN A 65 -49.21 10.80 10.57
CA ASN A 65 -48.76 12.17 10.26
C ASN A 65 -47.35 12.26 9.67
N LEU A 66 -46.84 11.19 9.06
CA LEU A 66 -45.59 11.17 8.31
C LEU A 66 -45.88 10.97 6.83
N THR A 67 -45.14 11.70 6.00
CA THR A 67 -45.19 11.56 4.54
C THR A 67 -44.13 10.55 4.14
N ILE A 68 -44.54 9.45 3.53
CA ILE A 68 -43.67 8.32 3.21
C ILE A 68 -43.71 8.07 1.72
N VAL A 69 -42.56 8.14 1.07
CA VAL A 69 -42.39 7.73 -0.33
C VAL A 69 -41.81 6.33 -0.34
N TYR A 70 -42.35 5.46 -1.19
CA TYR A 70 -41.94 4.06 -1.24
C TYR A 70 -41.81 3.54 -2.66
N ARG A 71 -40.94 2.54 -2.82
CA ARG A 71 -40.70 1.86 -4.09
C ARG A 71 -40.55 0.36 -3.85
N ASN A 72 -41.25 -0.43 -4.63
CA ASN A 72 -41.13 -1.88 -4.63
C ASN A 72 -40.18 -2.33 -5.75
N ASN A 73 -39.28 -3.27 -5.45
CA ASN A 73 -38.42 -3.91 -6.45
C ASN A 73 -38.21 -5.38 -6.09
N VAL A 74 -38.76 -6.28 -6.91
CA VAL A 74 -38.65 -7.74 -6.77
C VAL A 74 -39.10 -8.21 -5.38
N ASP A 75 -38.16 -8.41 -4.45
CA ASP A 75 -38.37 -8.94 -3.11
C ASP A 75 -38.02 -7.91 -2.00
N LEU A 76 -37.79 -6.64 -2.38
CA LEU A 76 -37.40 -5.54 -1.49
C LEU A 76 -38.34 -4.34 -1.62
N LEU A 77 -38.67 -3.73 -0.48
CA LEU A 77 -39.44 -2.51 -0.38
C LEU A 77 -38.60 -1.41 0.27
N PHE A 78 -38.42 -0.30 -0.44
CA PHE A 78 -37.64 0.86 -0.02
C PHE A 78 -38.57 1.99 0.42
N TYR A 79 -38.24 2.65 1.54
CA TYR A 79 -39.04 3.72 2.13
C TYR A 79 -38.16 4.90 2.53
N VAL A 80 -38.61 6.11 2.22
CA VAL A 80 -38.05 7.37 2.75
C VAL A 80 -39.17 8.13 3.45
N ILE A 81 -38.92 8.50 4.71
CA ILE A 81 -39.90 9.09 5.62
C ILE A 81 -39.54 10.55 5.87
N GLY A 82 -40.50 11.45 5.69
CA GLY A 82 -40.42 12.86 6.05
C GLY A 82 -41.56 13.29 6.97
N SER A 83 -41.50 14.54 7.43
CA SER A 83 -42.59 15.17 8.19
C SER A 83 -43.84 15.37 7.31
N THR A 84 -45.00 15.61 7.92
CA THR A 84 -46.30 15.77 7.22
C THR A 84 -46.28 16.82 6.11
N ASN A 85 -45.50 17.89 6.29
CA ASN A 85 -45.46 19.04 5.38
C ASN A 85 -44.22 19.04 4.46
N GLU A 86 -43.45 17.95 4.44
CA GLU A 86 -42.26 17.87 3.58
C GLU A 86 -42.63 17.69 2.11
N ASN A 87 -41.73 18.15 1.23
CA ASN A 87 -41.92 18.02 -0.21
C ASN A 87 -41.72 16.57 -0.67
N GLU A 88 -42.79 15.93 -1.13
CA GLU A 88 -42.80 14.56 -1.66
C GLU A 88 -41.79 14.35 -2.79
N LEU A 89 -41.60 15.33 -3.67
CA LEU A 89 -40.65 15.24 -4.79
C LEU A 89 -39.21 15.14 -4.30
N MET A 90 -38.88 15.83 -3.20
CA MET A 90 -37.57 15.77 -2.58
C MET A 90 -37.34 14.40 -1.93
N LEU A 91 -38.31 13.88 -1.18
CA LEU A 91 -38.23 12.53 -0.60
C LEU A 91 -38.11 11.47 -1.70
N ASN A 92 -38.82 11.64 -2.83
CA ASN A 92 -38.72 10.76 -3.99
C ASN A 92 -37.36 10.86 -4.71
N ALA A 93 -36.76 12.05 -4.76
CA ALA A 93 -35.40 12.21 -5.30
C ALA A 93 -34.38 11.41 -4.47
N ILE A 94 -34.51 11.42 -3.14
CA ILE A 94 -33.66 10.63 -2.24
C ILE A 94 -33.91 9.14 -2.39
N LEU A 95 -35.17 8.72 -2.47
CA LEU A 95 -35.52 7.32 -2.71
C LEU A 95 -34.97 6.81 -4.06
N THR A 96 -35.08 7.63 -5.11
CA THR A 96 -34.55 7.33 -6.44
C THR A 96 -33.03 7.26 -6.40
N CYS A 97 -32.38 8.22 -5.74
CA CYS A 97 -30.93 8.23 -5.56
C CYS A 97 -30.44 6.96 -4.84
N LEU A 98 -31.07 6.60 -3.72
CA LEU A 98 -30.75 5.36 -3.00
C LEU A 98 -30.88 4.14 -3.91
N PHE A 99 -32.00 4.02 -4.61
CA PHE A 99 -32.26 2.88 -5.48
C PHE A 99 -31.25 2.81 -6.63
N GLU A 100 -30.96 3.92 -7.31
CA GLU A 100 -30.03 3.96 -8.44
C GLU A 100 -28.58 3.72 -8.04
N SER A 101 -28.15 4.24 -6.88
CA SER A 101 -26.86 3.92 -6.28
C SER A 101 -26.74 2.42 -6.02
N LEU A 102 -27.72 1.82 -5.32
CA LEU A 102 -27.72 0.38 -5.04
C LEU A 102 -27.80 -0.46 -6.31
N ASN A 103 -28.60 -0.05 -7.30
CA ASN A 103 -28.72 -0.74 -8.57
C ASN A 103 -27.41 -0.75 -9.35
N THR A 104 -26.65 0.35 -9.31
CA THR A 104 -25.32 0.41 -9.92
C THR A 104 -24.32 -0.45 -9.16
N MET A 105 -24.34 -0.37 -7.83
CA MET A 105 -23.39 -1.06 -6.95
C MET A 105 -23.58 -2.58 -6.93
N LEU A 106 -24.84 -3.05 -6.94
CA LEU A 106 -25.20 -4.46 -6.96
C LEU A 106 -25.27 -5.03 -8.39
N ARG A 107 -24.66 -4.36 -9.38
CA ARG A 107 -24.58 -4.80 -10.78
C ARG A 107 -25.95 -5.14 -11.39
N LYS A 108 -26.95 -4.32 -11.08
CA LYS A 108 -28.35 -4.43 -11.50
C LYS A 108 -29.16 -5.56 -10.85
N ASN A 109 -28.63 -6.21 -9.82
CA ASN A 109 -29.32 -7.26 -9.07
C ASN A 109 -29.69 -6.77 -7.67
N VAL A 110 -30.71 -5.90 -7.59
CA VAL A 110 -31.23 -5.40 -6.31
C VAL A 110 -32.24 -6.40 -5.75
N GLU A 111 -31.73 -7.52 -5.23
CA GLU A 111 -32.52 -8.59 -4.60
C GLU A 111 -32.05 -8.82 -3.16
N LYS A 112 -32.90 -9.40 -2.31
CA LYS A 112 -32.61 -9.65 -0.88
C LYS A 112 -31.25 -10.29 -0.66
N LYS A 113 -30.92 -11.33 -1.43
CA LYS A 113 -29.64 -12.05 -1.31
C LYS A 113 -28.43 -11.12 -1.53
N PHE A 114 -28.42 -10.36 -2.62
CA PHE A 114 -27.29 -9.49 -2.96
C PHE A 114 -27.19 -8.28 -2.03
N LEU A 115 -28.33 -7.78 -1.55
CA LEU A 115 -28.37 -6.71 -0.56
C LEU A 115 -27.78 -7.17 0.78
N TYR A 116 -28.08 -8.40 1.22
CA TYR A 116 -27.46 -9.00 2.41
C TYR A 116 -25.96 -9.23 2.26
N GLU A 117 -25.52 -9.76 1.12
CA GLU A 117 -24.10 -10.02 0.86
C GLU A 117 -23.25 -8.73 0.84
N ASN A 118 -23.86 -7.56 0.62
CA ASN A 118 -23.19 -6.25 0.51
C ASN A 118 -23.81 -5.19 1.44
N LEU A 119 -24.27 -5.59 2.63
CA LEU A 119 -24.98 -4.70 3.55
C LEU A 119 -24.11 -3.54 4.06
N ASP A 120 -22.80 -3.76 4.15
CA ASP A 120 -21.78 -2.75 4.44
C ASP A 120 -21.81 -1.60 3.42
N LEU A 121 -21.90 -1.95 2.13
CA LEU A 121 -22.01 -1.01 1.02
C LEU A 121 -23.34 -0.26 1.04
N VAL A 122 -24.42 -0.94 1.40
CA VAL A 122 -25.77 -0.35 1.52
C VAL A 122 -25.79 0.68 2.65
N MET A 123 -25.17 0.38 3.80
CA MET A 123 -25.04 1.34 4.90
C MET A 123 -24.20 2.56 4.53
N LEU A 124 -23.05 2.35 3.88
CA LEU A 124 -22.24 3.45 3.32
C LEU A 124 -23.06 4.37 2.41
N THR A 125 -23.92 3.76 1.58
CA THR A 125 -24.75 4.49 0.63
C THR A 125 -25.74 5.39 1.36
N LEU A 126 -26.36 4.89 2.43
CA LEU A 126 -27.24 5.70 3.28
C LEU A 126 -26.50 6.84 3.99
N ASP A 127 -25.30 6.59 4.50
CA ASP A 127 -24.51 7.61 5.20
C ASP A 127 -24.08 8.75 4.28
N GLU A 128 -23.70 8.44 3.02
CA GLU A 128 -23.36 9.48 2.03
C GLU A 128 -24.59 10.22 1.51
N ILE A 129 -25.77 9.61 1.53
CA ILE A 129 -27.04 10.26 1.15
C ILE A 129 -27.52 11.19 2.26
N CYS A 130 -27.54 10.71 3.51
CA CYS A 130 -28.19 11.40 4.61
C CYS A 130 -27.49 11.16 5.97
N ASP A 131 -27.10 12.25 6.61
CA ASP A 131 -26.54 12.26 7.96
C ASP A 131 -27.43 13.04 8.93
N ASP A 132 -27.78 12.39 10.03
CA ASP A 132 -28.73 12.88 11.06
C ASP A 132 -30.04 13.53 10.54
N GLY A 133 -30.55 13.06 9.40
CA GLY A 133 -31.77 13.60 8.77
C GLY A 133 -31.52 14.78 7.82
N ILE A 134 -30.27 15.17 7.62
CA ILE A 134 -29.82 16.18 6.65
C ILE A 134 -29.37 15.47 5.37
N ILE A 135 -29.88 15.92 4.23
CA ILE A 135 -29.46 15.43 2.91
C ILE A 135 -28.05 15.96 2.62
N LEU A 136 -27.10 15.07 2.40
CA LEU A 136 -25.71 15.40 2.04
C LEU A 136 -25.47 15.37 0.53
N GLU A 137 -25.99 14.34 -0.14
CA GLU A 137 -25.81 14.11 -1.57
C GLU A 137 -27.06 13.45 -2.16
N SER A 138 -27.45 13.87 -3.36
CA SER A 138 -28.63 13.33 -4.07
C SER A 138 -28.31 12.85 -5.49
N ASP A 139 -27.04 12.89 -5.90
CA ASP A 139 -26.58 12.33 -7.16
C ASP A 139 -26.08 10.88 -6.97
N PRO A 140 -26.75 9.88 -7.57
CA PRO A 140 -26.38 8.48 -7.39
C PRO A 140 -24.99 8.13 -7.94
N MET A 141 -24.49 8.87 -8.95
CA MET A 141 -23.14 8.66 -9.50
C MET A 141 -22.06 9.10 -8.53
N LEU A 142 -22.23 10.26 -7.88
CA LEU A 142 -21.29 10.75 -6.88
C LEU A 142 -21.26 9.85 -5.64
N ILE A 143 -22.42 9.38 -5.18
CA ILE A 143 -22.51 8.44 -4.07
C ILE A 143 -21.83 7.13 -4.44
N THR A 144 -22.13 6.54 -5.59
CA THR A 144 -21.48 5.30 -6.06
C THR A 144 -19.97 5.46 -6.09
N GLN A 145 -19.46 6.60 -6.56
CA GLN A 145 -18.02 6.89 -6.59
C GLN A 145 -17.39 7.00 -5.19
N ARG A 146 -18.10 7.56 -4.21
CA ARG A 146 -17.62 7.73 -2.82
C ARG A 146 -17.73 6.45 -2.00
N VAL A 147 -18.75 5.63 -2.27
CA VAL A 147 -19.14 4.46 -1.49
C VAL A 147 -18.47 3.18 -2.01
N GLN A 148 -18.07 3.11 -3.28
CA GLN A 148 -17.38 1.93 -3.81
C GLN A 148 -16.02 1.70 -3.12
N LEU A 149 -16.07 0.92 -2.04
CA LEU A 149 -14.94 0.20 -1.48
C LEU A 149 -14.45 -0.78 -2.57
N ARG A 150 -13.29 -0.46 -3.14
CA ARG A 150 -12.58 -1.27 -4.15
C ARG A 150 -13.45 -1.69 -5.35
N GLN A 151 -13.36 -0.92 -6.42
CA GLN A 151 -13.70 -1.47 -7.73
C GLN A 151 -12.71 -2.59 -8.08
N ASP A 152 -13.24 -3.79 -8.24
CA ASP A 152 -12.58 -4.87 -8.98
C ASP A 152 -12.18 -4.35 -10.37
N ASP A 153 -10.90 -4.51 -10.70
CA ASP A 153 -10.30 -4.53 -12.04
C ASP A 153 -10.91 -3.60 -13.10
N ILE A 154 -11.12 -2.32 -12.80
CA ILE A 154 -11.37 -1.34 -13.88
C ILE A 154 -10.09 -1.22 -14.71
N PRO A 155 -10.17 -1.36 -16.04
CA PRO A 155 -9.06 -1.05 -16.94
C PRO A 155 -8.52 0.36 -16.67
N LEU A 156 -7.21 0.55 -16.80
CA LEU A 156 -6.56 1.85 -16.56
C LEU A 156 -7.15 3.02 -17.38
N GLY A 157 -7.83 2.73 -18.50
CA GLY A 157 -8.48 3.74 -19.34
C GLY A 157 -9.81 4.28 -18.79
N ASP A 158 -10.47 3.53 -17.91
CA ASP A 158 -11.82 3.86 -17.41
C ASP A 158 -11.79 4.35 -15.94
N GLN A 159 -10.60 4.68 -15.43
CA GLN A 159 -10.43 5.17 -14.06
C GLN A 159 -10.79 6.65 -13.92
N THR A 160 -11.36 7.02 -12.77
CA THR A 160 -11.67 8.41 -12.47
C THR A 160 -10.40 9.23 -12.19
N VAL A 161 -10.47 10.56 -12.37
CA VAL A 161 -9.34 11.47 -12.09
C VAL A 161 -8.80 11.29 -10.65
N SER A 162 -9.69 11.11 -9.68
CA SER A 162 -9.33 10.86 -8.28
C SER A 162 -8.49 9.58 -8.10
N GLN A 163 -8.85 8.50 -8.81
CA GLN A 163 -8.09 7.24 -8.77
C GLN A 163 -6.71 7.39 -9.39
N HIS A 164 -6.60 8.08 -10.53
CA HIS A 164 -5.30 8.38 -11.14
C HIS A 164 -4.41 9.25 -10.23
N MET A 165 -4.99 10.22 -9.54
CA MET A 165 -4.28 11.04 -8.56
C MET A 165 -3.76 10.18 -7.41
N ASN A 166 -4.60 9.30 -6.83
CA ASN A 166 -4.16 8.37 -5.79
C ASN A 166 -2.99 7.49 -6.24
N LEU A 167 -3.06 6.90 -7.44
CA LEU A 167 -1.94 6.13 -7.99
C LEU A 167 -0.67 6.98 -8.16
N THR A 168 -0.80 8.24 -8.55
CA THR A 168 0.33 9.16 -8.68
C THR A 168 0.98 9.46 -7.33
N TYR A 169 0.19 9.74 -6.30
CA TYR A 169 0.73 9.97 -4.96
C TYR A 169 1.34 8.70 -4.35
N PHE A 170 0.78 7.51 -4.59
CA PHE A 170 1.42 6.26 -4.17
C PHE A 170 2.76 6.01 -4.88
N ARG A 171 2.92 6.40 -6.15
CA ARG A 171 4.23 6.41 -6.83
C ARG A 171 5.21 7.34 -6.13
N LEU A 172 4.78 8.56 -5.80
CA LEU A 172 5.63 9.53 -5.08
C LEU A 172 6.01 9.03 -3.68
N LEU A 173 5.08 8.39 -2.96
CA LEU A 173 5.35 7.78 -1.65
C LEU A 173 6.39 6.67 -1.76
N GLY A 174 6.25 5.77 -2.75
CA GLY A 174 7.25 4.74 -3.01
C GLY A 174 8.61 5.31 -3.38
N LEU A 175 8.63 6.36 -4.21
CA LEU A 175 9.85 7.06 -4.61
C LEU A 175 10.57 7.66 -3.40
N CYS A 176 9.87 8.47 -2.60
CA CYS A 176 10.46 9.18 -1.48
C CYS A 176 10.94 8.22 -0.37
N ASN A 177 10.19 7.14 -0.11
CA ASN A 177 10.53 6.16 0.92
C ASN A 177 11.91 5.52 0.71
N ASN A 178 12.22 5.15 -0.54
CA ASN A 178 13.47 4.46 -0.86
C ASN A 178 14.59 5.43 -1.30
N PHE A 179 14.29 6.71 -1.49
CA PHE A 179 15.24 7.69 -2.00
C PHE A 179 16.45 7.86 -1.08
N GLY A 180 16.20 8.07 0.22
CA GLY A 180 17.27 8.25 1.21
C GLY A 180 18.20 7.04 1.27
N TYR A 181 17.64 5.84 1.30
CA TYR A 181 18.38 4.56 1.26
C TYR A 181 19.33 4.49 0.04
N VAL A 182 18.82 4.75 -1.16
CA VAL A 182 19.61 4.70 -2.41
C VAL A 182 20.73 5.74 -2.42
N VAL A 183 20.45 6.95 -1.95
CA VAL A 183 21.44 8.02 -1.88
C VAL A 183 22.54 7.68 -0.88
N MET A 184 22.20 7.08 0.27
CA MET A 184 23.20 6.69 1.27
C MET A 184 24.15 5.60 0.74
N LEU A 185 23.63 4.60 0.04
CA LEU A 185 24.48 3.59 -0.64
C LEU A 185 25.39 4.22 -1.69
N SER A 186 24.89 5.22 -2.43
CA SER A 186 25.66 5.93 -3.46
C SER A 186 26.74 6.84 -2.84
N ALA A 187 26.43 7.48 -1.71
CA ALA A 187 27.30 8.45 -1.04
C ALA A 187 28.31 7.79 -0.07
N ALA A 188 28.07 6.55 0.37
CA ALA A 188 28.89 5.89 1.38
C ALA A 188 30.40 5.90 1.06
N HIS A 189 30.77 5.64 -0.19
CA HIS A 189 32.18 5.65 -0.60
C HIS A 189 32.81 7.04 -0.59
N ASP A 190 32.05 8.09 -0.94
CA ASP A 190 32.55 9.46 -0.97
C ASP A 190 32.73 10.01 0.45
N ILE A 191 31.78 9.69 1.35
CA ILE A 191 31.80 10.12 2.75
C ILE A 191 32.97 9.48 3.50
N LEU A 192 33.14 8.16 3.36
CA LEU A 192 34.22 7.43 4.02
C LEU A 192 35.60 7.90 3.55
N LYS A 193 35.78 8.16 2.24
CA LYS A 193 37.03 8.70 1.71
C LYS A 193 37.35 10.11 2.20
N GLN A 194 36.34 10.98 2.33
CA GLN A 194 36.56 12.31 2.90
C GLN A 194 36.98 12.23 4.37
N GLU A 195 36.35 11.35 5.16
CA GLU A 195 36.65 11.19 6.58
C GLU A 195 38.01 10.48 6.84
N GLU A 196 38.45 9.59 5.95
CA GLU A 196 39.80 9.03 5.98
C GLU A 196 40.86 10.10 5.67
N ASN A 197 40.65 10.92 4.63
CA ASN A 197 41.59 11.99 4.26
C ASN A 197 41.70 13.09 5.34
N ASP A 198 40.60 13.38 6.06
CA ASP A 198 40.61 14.34 7.16
C ASP A 198 41.33 13.79 8.42
N ASN A 199 41.40 12.46 8.59
CA ASN A 199 42.00 11.80 9.76
C ASN A 199 43.41 11.23 9.52
N SER A 200 43.88 11.15 8.26
CA SER A 200 45.17 10.53 7.93
C SER A 200 46.18 11.52 7.31
N THR A 201 47.25 11.80 8.06
CA THR A 201 48.44 12.57 7.59
C THR A 201 49.47 11.74 6.83
N GLN A 202 49.14 10.54 6.35
CA GLN A 202 50.09 9.66 5.64
C GLN A 202 49.38 8.95 4.47
N PRO A 203 49.87 9.10 3.22
CA PRO A 203 49.35 8.33 2.11
C PRO A 203 49.89 6.90 2.20
N VAL A 204 49.02 5.93 2.51
CA VAL A 204 49.38 4.51 2.45
C VAL A 204 49.43 4.08 0.99
N SER A 205 50.64 3.90 0.46
CA SER A 205 50.89 3.33 -0.86
C SER A 205 50.62 1.82 -0.83
N HIS A 206 49.51 1.37 -1.41
CA HIS A 206 49.28 -0.05 -1.66
C HIS A 206 49.91 -0.45 -3.00
N ASN A 207 51.03 -1.19 -2.91
CA ASN A 207 51.51 -2.04 -4.00
C ASN A 207 50.56 -3.23 -4.12
N THR A 208 49.85 -3.37 -5.24
CA THR A 208 49.05 -4.58 -5.50
C THR A 208 49.37 -5.17 -6.87
N THR A 209 50.13 -6.27 -6.83
CA THR A 209 50.28 -7.26 -7.89
C THR A 209 49.17 -8.31 -7.81
N ASN A 210 47.89 -7.89 -7.83
CA ASN A 210 46.76 -8.81 -7.95
C ASN A 210 45.95 -8.47 -9.22
N GLN A 211 45.48 -9.50 -9.92
CA GLN A 211 44.76 -9.40 -11.20
C GLN A 211 43.42 -8.64 -11.11
N PHE A 212 42.91 -8.44 -9.89
CA PHE A 212 41.67 -7.74 -9.55
C PHE A 212 41.94 -6.57 -8.59
N ASN A 213 41.42 -5.38 -8.90
CA ASN A 213 41.47 -4.19 -8.04
C ASN A 213 40.32 -4.27 -7.01
N CYS A 214 40.53 -4.99 -5.91
CA CYS A 214 39.51 -5.15 -4.87
C CYS A 214 39.53 -3.97 -3.88
N ASN A 215 38.34 -3.52 -3.46
CA ASN A 215 38.21 -2.55 -2.36
C ASN A 215 38.59 -3.18 -1.00
N PRO A 216 39.19 -2.41 -0.07
CA PRO A 216 39.62 -2.91 1.25
C PRO A 216 38.45 -3.26 2.17
N ILE A 217 37.28 -2.64 1.95
CA ILE A 217 36.02 -2.97 2.62
C ILE A 217 35.08 -3.55 1.55
N SER A 218 34.59 -4.77 1.76
CA SER A 218 33.60 -5.39 0.87
C SER A 218 32.30 -4.58 0.89
N THR A 219 31.76 -4.28 -0.29
CA THR A 219 30.44 -3.65 -0.47
C THR A 219 29.31 -4.38 0.26
N GLY A 220 29.46 -5.70 0.48
CA GLY A 220 28.56 -6.51 1.32
C GLY A 220 28.47 -6.04 2.78
N ALA A 221 29.54 -5.48 3.36
CA ALA A 221 29.52 -4.97 4.73
C ALA A 221 28.70 -3.67 4.85
N ILE A 222 28.80 -2.77 3.87
CA ILE A 222 28.00 -1.55 3.79
C ILE A 222 26.52 -1.91 3.63
N LEU A 223 26.22 -2.87 2.74
CA LEU A 223 24.86 -3.37 2.55
C LEU A 223 24.27 -3.94 3.85
N LEU A 224 25.06 -4.70 4.63
CA LEU A 224 24.59 -5.26 5.90
C LEU A 224 24.25 -4.20 6.93
N ALA A 225 25.11 -3.18 7.07
CA ALA A 225 24.83 -2.05 7.96
C ALA A 225 23.53 -1.32 7.58
N ASP A 226 23.19 -1.31 6.29
CA ASP A 226 22.03 -0.62 5.75
C ASP A 226 20.76 -1.48 5.68
N ILE A 227 20.83 -2.82 5.61
CA ILE A 227 19.64 -3.68 5.56
C ILE A 227 19.22 -4.25 6.92
N LEU A 228 20.16 -4.46 7.85
CA LEU A 228 19.86 -5.08 9.14
C LEU A 228 18.84 -4.29 9.99
N PRO A 229 18.93 -2.95 10.11
CA PRO A 229 17.92 -2.19 10.85
C PRO A 229 16.52 -2.32 10.23
N ALA A 230 16.42 -2.25 8.89
CA ALA A 230 15.18 -2.48 8.17
C ALA A 230 14.61 -3.89 8.40
N LEU A 231 15.46 -4.93 8.40
CA LEU A 231 15.04 -6.31 8.69
C LEU A 231 14.47 -6.44 10.10
N ILE A 232 15.12 -5.86 11.12
CA ILE A 232 14.63 -5.88 12.50
C ILE A 232 13.24 -5.25 12.58
N ILE A 233 13.05 -4.10 11.93
CA ILE A 233 11.74 -3.44 11.87
C ILE A 233 10.72 -4.31 11.13
N LYS A 234 11.06 -4.88 9.97
CA LYS A 234 10.18 -5.74 9.17
C LYS A 234 9.74 -6.99 9.91
N VAL A 235 10.62 -7.60 10.71
CA VAL A 235 10.29 -8.78 11.51
C VAL A 235 9.42 -8.41 12.72
N THR A 236 9.66 -7.28 13.36
CA THR A 236 8.99 -6.94 14.63
C THR A 236 7.68 -6.16 14.42
N ALA A 237 7.66 -5.18 13.51
CA ALA A 237 6.60 -4.20 13.38
C ALA A 237 5.21 -4.79 13.04
N PRO A 238 5.05 -5.78 12.12
CA PRO A 238 3.74 -6.31 11.75
C PRO A 238 2.93 -6.85 12.94
N PHE A 239 3.59 -7.27 14.02
CA PHE A 239 2.94 -7.87 15.19
C PHE A 239 2.31 -6.84 16.14
N PHE A 240 2.82 -5.60 16.19
CA PHE A 240 2.29 -4.56 17.08
C PHE A 240 1.71 -3.35 16.34
N MET A 241 2.01 -3.17 15.04
CA MET A 241 1.61 -1.98 14.29
C MET A 241 0.11 -1.72 14.27
N HIS A 242 -0.74 -2.75 14.28
CA HIS A 242 -2.20 -2.60 14.34
C HIS A 242 -2.69 -1.65 15.46
N ARG A 243 -1.95 -1.52 16.56
CA ARG A 243 -2.26 -0.62 17.69
C ARG A 243 -1.90 0.84 17.44
N ILE A 244 -1.07 1.11 16.44
CA ILE A 244 -0.58 2.45 16.10
C ILE A 244 -1.36 2.94 14.87
N ILE A 245 -1.92 4.14 14.98
CA ILE A 245 -2.66 4.79 13.89
C ILE A 245 -1.69 5.22 12.78
N TYR A 246 -2.13 5.16 11.53
CA TYR A 246 -1.27 5.44 10.36
C TYR A 246 -0.57 6.80 10.40
N ASN A 247 -1.22 7.86 10.89
CA ASN A 247 -0.60 9.19 11.01
C ASN A 247 0.65 9.17 11.88
N ILE A 248 0.61 8.48 13.03
CA ILE A 248 1.75 8.39 13.94
C ILE A 248 2.87 7.59 13.28
N ARG A 249 2.55 6.47 12.63
CA ARG A 249 3.54 5.68 11.89
C ARG A 249 4.23 6.54 10.83
N PHE A 250 3.45 7.29 10.07
CA PHE A 250 3.95 8.13 8.99
C PHE A 250 4.83 9.28 9.47
N VAL A 251 4.45 9.97 10.55
CA VAL A 251 5.28 11.01 11.17
C VAL A 251 6.64 10.43 11.59
N LEU A 252 6.67 9.24 12.21
CA LEU A 252 7.93 8.60 12.58
C LEU A 252 8.81 8.29 11.37
N ILE A 253 8.22 7.80 10.27
CA ILE A 253 8.94 7.51 9.01
C ILE A 253 9.62 8.78 8.50
N VAL A 254 8.88 9.88 8.39
CA VAL A 254 9.41 11.16 7.88
C VAL A 254 10.48 11.73 8.80
N LEU A 255 10.31 11.63 10.13
CA LEU A 255 11.31 12.08 11.09
C LEU A 255 12.61 11.30 10.95
N PHE A 256 12.56 9.97 10.81
CA PHE A 256 13.76 9.17 10.55
C PHE A 256 14.40 9.51 9.20
N ALA A 257 13.59 9.69 8.13
CA ALA A 257 14.08 10.07 6.81
C ALA A 257 14.82 11.42 6.82
N ALA A 258 14.22 12.44 7.43
CA ALA A 258 14.82 13.77 7.53
C ALA A 258 16.05 13.75 8.44
N SER A 259 15.98 13.05 9.57
CA SER A 259 17.11 12.90 10.49
C SER A 259 18.30 12.25 9.80
N ALA A 260 18.09 11.22 8.99
CA ALA A 260 19.14 10.57 8.23
C ALA A 260 19.91 11.55 7.33
N LEU A 261 19.20 12.35 6.53
CA LEU A 261 19.81 13.32 5.62
C LEU A 261 20.52 14.45 6.38
N ILE A 262 19.93 14.96 7.46
CA ILE A 262 20.54 16.02 8.28
C ILE A 262 21.81 15.51 8.97
N ILE A 263 21.74 14.34 9.60
CA ILE A 263 22.85 13.75 10.35
C ILE A 263 24.04 13.51 9.41
N VAL A 264 23.83 12.86 8.27
CA VAL A 264 24.91 12.58 7.31
C VAL A 264 25.40 13.85 6.61
N GLY A 265 24.51 14.80 6.32
CA GLY A 265 24.89 16.07 5.70
C GLY A 265 25.72 16.97 6.61
N THR A 266 25.62 16.80 7.93
CA THR A 266 26.31 17.65 8.93
C THR A 266 27.40 16.93 9.71
N SER A 267 27.49 15.61 9.60
CA SER A 267 28.47 14.80 10.33
C SER A 267 29.89 15.08 9.87
N LYS A 268 30.80 15.07 10.85
CA LYS A 268 32.26 15.12 10.65
C LYS A 268 32.97 13.87 11.19
N ILE A 269 32.19 12.91 11.70
CA ILE A 269 32.67 11.72 12.40
C ILE A 269 31.95 10.53 11.79
N VAL A 270 32.73 9.50 11.41
CA VAL A 270 32.25 8.25 10.79
C VAL A 270 31.08 7.65 11.59
N ALA A 271 31.19 7.59 12.91
CA ALA A 271 30.15 7.02 13.77
C ALA A 271 28.79 7.75 13.64
N LEU A 272 28.82 9.08 13.51
CA LEU A 272 27.60 9.87 13.34
C LEU A 272 27.03 9.70 11.93
N SER A 273 27.89 9.63 10.90
CA SER A 273 27.50 9.31 9.52
C SER A 273 26.81 7.94 9.44
N LEU A 274 27.38 6.91 10.09
CA LEU A 274 26.78 5.57 10.16
C LEU A 274 25.44 5.56 10.92
N PHE A 275 25.31 6.34 11.98
CA PHE A 275 24.03 6.48 12.68
C PHE A 275 22.95 7.07 11.77
N GLY A 276 23.29 8.04 10.93
CA GLY A 276 22.38 8.57 9.91
C GLY A 276 21.96 7.52 8.87
N VAL A 277 22.87 6.63 8.45
CA VAL A 277 22.54 5.48 7.57
C VAL A 277 21.54 4.54 8.26
N VAL A 278 21.74 4.23 9.55
CA VAL A 278 20.78 3.44 10.34
C VAL A 278 19.40 4.10 10.39
N CYS A 279 19.32 5.43 10.55
CA CYS A 279 18.06 6.15 10.47
C CYS A 279 17.38 6.03 9.09
N ALA A 280 18.14 6.10 8.00
CA ALA A 280 17.61 5.90 6.64
C ALA A 280 17.04 4.48 6.47
N SER A 281 17.76 3.47 6.96
CA SER A 281 17.34 2.07 6.96
C SER A 281 16.03 1.84 7.74
N ILE A 282 15.93 2.39 8.95
CA ILE A 282 14.71 2.31 9.77
C ILE A 282 13.54 2.98 9.06
N SER A 283 13.75 4.16 8.48
CA SER A 283 12.73 4.88 7.70
C SER A 283 12.25 4.04 6.51
N ALA A 284 13.17 3.54 5.69
CA ALA A 284 12.84 2.78 4.50
C ALA A 284 12.07 1.49 4.84
N GLY A 285 12.53 0.74 5.84
CA GLY A 285 11.89 -0.49 6.30
C GLY A 285 10.51 -0.25 6.93
N PHE A 286 10.40 0.75 7.83
CA PHE A 286 9.13 1.06 8.49
C PHE A 286 8.09 1.64 7.51
N GLY A 287 8.54 2.47 6.57
CA GLY A 287 7.70 3.06 5.54
C GLY A 287 7.27 2.08 4.48
N GLU A 288 8.12 1.12 4.09
CA GLU A 288 7.71 0.05 3.19
C GLU A 288 6.54 -0.75 3.77
N ILE A 289 6.66 -1.21 5.01
CA ILE A 289 5.58 -1.99 5.64
C ILE A 289 4.32 -1.13 5.74
N THR A 290 4.45 0.10 6.23
CA THR A 290 3.29 0.99 6.43
C THR A 290 2.57 1.27 5.11
N MET A 291 3.30 1.52 4.02
CA MET A 291 2.70 1.81 2.71
C MET A 291 2.10 0.56 2.07
N LEU A 292 2.78 -0.59 2.15
CA LEU A 292 2.24 -1.87 1.69
C LEU A 292 0.94 -2.23 2.40
N GLN A 293 0.90 -2.05 3.72
CA GLN A 293 -0.32 -2.21 4.51
C GLN A 293 -1.39 -1.21 4.09
N LEU A 294 -1.03 0.06 3.87
CA LEU A 294 -1.98 1.07 3.42
C LEU A 294 -2.59 0.72 2.06
N THR A 295 -1.83 0.13 1.13
CA THR A 295 -2.38 -0.33 -0.17
C THR A 295 -3.50 -1.35 -0.01
N SER A 296 -3.59 -2.02 1.16
CA SER A 296 -4.69 -2.93 1.46
C SER A 296 -6.03 -2.24 1.65
N PHE A 297 -6.13 -0.91 1.58
CA PHE A 297 -7.40 -0.16 1.59
C PHE A 297 -7.73 0.51 0.25
N TYR A 298 -6.84 0.40 -0.75
CA TYR A 298 -6.99 1.05 -2.06
C TYR A 298 -7.14 -0.01 -3.18
N ALA A 299 -7.38 0.46 -4.40
CA ALA A 299 -7.53 -0.37 -5.60
C ALA A 299 -6.30 -1.26 -5.85
N LYS A 300 -6.49 -2.42 -6.50
CA LYS A 300 -5.45 -3.45 -6.72
C LYS A 300 -4.17 -2.91 -7.38
N TYR A 301 -4.30 -1.96 -8.31
CA TYR A 301 -3.16 -1.35 -9.00
C TYR A 301 -2.31 -0.42 -8.12
N THR A 302 -2.77 -0.07 -6.92
CA THR A 302 -2.03 0.76 -5.96
C THR A 302 -0.72 0.11 -5.55
N VAL A 303 -0.69 -1.22 -5.42
CA VAL A 303 0.53 -1.99 -5.16
C VAL A 303 1.57 -1.77 -6.27
N SER A 304 1.13 -1.80 -7.53
CA SER A 304 2.00 -1.56 -8.68
C SER A 304 2.46 -0.10 -8.74
N ALA A 305 1.59 0.86 -8.44
CA ALA A 305 1.96 2.27 -8.37
C ALA A 305 3.04 2.53 -7.31
N TRP A 306 2.84 2.04 -6.09
CA TRP A 306 3.82 2.16 -5.02
C TRP A 306 5.14 1.44 -5.36
N SER A 307 5.06 0.21 -5.89
CA SER A 307 6.23 -0.56 -6.34
C SER A 307 6.99 0.13 -7.49
N SER A 308 6.29 0.71 -8.46
CA SER A 308 6.89 1.49 -9.54
C SER A 308 7.67 2.69 -8.98
N GLY A 309 7.10 3.39 -7.99
CA GLY A 309 7.77 4.48 -7.28
C GLY A 309 9.08 4.07 -6.63
N THR A 310 9.08 2.93 -5.91
CA THR A 310 10.31 2.41 -5.28
C THR A 310 11.37 1.99 -6.30
N GLY A 311 10.97 1.49 -7.48
CA GLY A 311 11.90 1.26 -8.60
C GLY A 311 12.48 2.57 -9.17
N ALA A 312 11.65 3.61 -9.29
CA ALA A 312 12.10 4.93 -9.74
C ALA A 312 13.08 5.59 -8.76
N ALA A 313 12.94 5.32 -7.45
CA ALA A 313 13.88 5.78 -6.42
C ALA A 313 15.31 5.29 -6.69
N GLY A 314 15.47 4.05 -7.16
CA GLY A 314 16.77 3.48 -7.52
C GLY A 314 17.48 4.28 -8.61
N LEU A 315 16.75 4.63 -9.67
CA LEU A 315 17.28 5.39 -10.79
C LEU A 315 17.50 6.87 -10.43
N LEU A 316 16.47 7.53 -9.89
CA LEU A 316 16.50 8.97 -9.60
C LEU A 316 17.36 9.31 -8.39
N GLY A 317 17.45 8.45 -7.39
CA GLY A 317 18.33 8.64 -6.22
C GLY A 317 19.80 8.67 -6.62
N ALA A 318 20.25 7.66 -7.36
CA ALA A 318 21.63 7.60 -7.84
C ALA A 318 21.96 8.74 -8.82
N LEU A 319 21.07 9.01 -9.79
CA LEU A 319 21.28 10.09 -10.78
C LEU A 319 21.25 11.49 -10.15
N SER A 320 20.37 11.74 -9.18
CA SER A 320 20.30 13.05 -8.52
C SER A 320 21.56 13.32 -7.70
N TYR A 321 22.03 12.36 -6.90
CA TYR A 321 23.26 12.50 -6.15
C TYR A 321 24.47 12.68 -7.09
N ALA A 322 24.60 11.84 -8.11
CA ALA A 322 25.68 11.96 -9.10
C ALA A 322 25.61 13.29 -9.88
N GLY A 323 24.43 13.79 -10.21
CA GLY A 323 24.25 15.09 -10.86
C GLY A 323 24.70 16.24 -9.97
N LEU A 324 24.32 16.22 -8.69
CA LEU A 324 24.73 17.24 -7.72
C LEU A 324 26.25 17.23 -7.49
N THR A 325 26.88 16.07 -7.37
CA THR A 325 28.32 15.98 -7.06
C THR A 325 29.21 16.06 -8.29
N SER A 326 28.82 15.46 -9.42
CA SER A 326 29.67 15.37 -10.62
C SER A 326 29.42 16.50 -11.63
N LEU A 327 28.17 16.91 -11.85
CA LEU A 327 27.84 17.98 -12.82
C LEU A 327 27.92 19.36 -12.16
N LEU A 328 27.27 19.52 -11.01
CA LEU A 328 27.24 20.79 -10.28
C LEU A 328 28.46 20.99 -9.37
N LYS A 329 29.33 19.98 -9.25
CA LYS A 329 30.56 19.99 -8.43
C LYS A 329 30.30 20.41 -6.97
N LEU A 330 29.12 20.10 -6.45
CA LEU A 330 28.77 20.39 -5.07
C LEU A 330 29.46 19.39 -4.14
N ASN A 331 29.78 19.83 -2.92
CA ASN A 331 30.27 18.96 -1.87
C ASN A 331 29.20 17.88 -1.54
N PRO A 332 29.55 16.59 -1.43
CA PRO A 332 28.63 15.52 -1.03
C PRO A 332 27.70 15.86 0.14
N ARG A 333 28.23 16.52 1.18
CA ARG A 333 27.44 16.98 2.34
C ARG A 333 26.33 17.96 1.94
N THR A 334 26.66 18.95 1.12
CA THR A 334 25.68 19.93 0.60
C THR A 334 24.67 19.26 -0.33
N ALA A 335 25.11 18.31 -1.16
CA ALA A 335 24.23 17.55 -2.04
C ALA A 335 23.17 16.78 -1.24
N ILE A 336 23.56 16.10 -0.16
CA ILE A 336 22.64 15.36 0.72
C ILE A 336 21.65 16.32 1.43
N LEU A 337 22.10 17.49 1.88
CA LEU A 337 21.23 18.48 2.51
C LEU A 337 20.21 19.08 1.54
N ILE A 338 20.58 19.29 0.27
CA ILE A 338 19.63 19.74 -0.76
C ILE A 338 18.47 18.75 -0.90
N LEU A 339 18.73 17.45 -0.75
CA LEU A 339 17.72 16.38 -0.87
C LEU A 339 16.70 16.35 0.28
N LEU A 340 16.77 17.26 1.26
CA LEU A 340 15.75 17.40 2.32
C LEU A 340 14.35 17.76 1.81
N PHE A 341 14.22 18.22 0.56
CA PHE A 341 12.90 18.39 -0.06
C PHE A 341 12.16 17.06 -0.25
N ILE A 342 12.87 15.91 -0.26
CA ILE A 342 12.27 14.58 -0.48
C ILE A 342 11.34 14.17 0.67
N PRO A 343 11.74 14.21 1.96
CA PRO A 343 10.81 14.01 3.08
C PRO A 343 9.61 14.96 3.05
N VAL A 344 9.79 16.22 2.62
CA VAL A 344 8.67 17.18 2.48
C VAL A 344 7.70 16.74 1.39
N LEU A 345 8.20 16.31 0.23
CA LEU A 345 7.40 15.74 -0.85
C LEU A 345 6.65 14.49 -0.40
N GLN A 346 7.27 13.66 0.45
CA GLN A 346 6.64 12.49 1.05
C GLN A 346 5.43 12.89 1.90
N VAL A 347 5.55 13.92 2.74
CA VAL A 347 4.44 14.46 3.56
C VAL A 347 3.29 14.95 2.71
N ILE A 348 3.58 15.76 1.69
CA ILE A 348 2.56 16.28 0.76
C ILE A 348 1.82 15.11 0.11
N SER A 349 2.56 14.11 -0.37
CA SER A 349 1.99 12.93 -1.04
C SER A 349 1.07 12.14 -0.09
N TYR A 350 1.44 12.00 1.19
CA TYR A 350 0.63 11.28 2.17
C TYR A 350 -0.68 11.99 2.51
N ILE A 351 -0.63 13.32 2.68
CA ILE A 351 -1.81 14.15 2.94
C ILE A 351 -2.78 14.05 1.76
N MET A 352 -2.27 14.17 0.52
CA MET A 352 -3.09 14.11 -0.69
C MET A 352 -3.77 12.76 -0.93
N VAL A 353 -3.19 11.66 -0.43
CA VAL A 353 -3.80 10.31 -0.51
C VAL A 353 -5.01 10.18 0.44
N GLY A 354 -5.15 11.03 1.46
CA GLY A 354 -6.22 10.90 2.46
C GLY A 354 -6.11 9.61 3.29
N ALA A 355 -4.91 9.04 3.38
CA ALA A 355 -4.61 7.71 3.92
C ALA A 355 -5.27 7.40 5.26
N SER A 356 -5.25 8.35 6.19
CA SER A 356 -5.79 8.16 7.54
C SER A 356 -7.31 8.11 7.57
N GLN A 357 -7.99 8.90 6.74
CA GLN A 357 -9.44 8.93 6.68
C GLN A 357 -9.97 7.65 6.05
N VAL A 358 -9.35 7.19 4.96
CA VAL A 358 -9.72 5.95 4.26
C VAL A 358 -9.52 4.72 5.16
N ALA A 359 -8.39 4.64 5.86
CA ALA A 359 -8.10 3.53 6.75
C ALA A 359 -9.01 3.52 8.01
N ALA A 360 -9.35 4.69 8.56
CA ALA A 360 -10.28 4.79 9.69
C ALA A 360 -11.70 4.37 9.28
N LYS A 361 -12.18 4.85 8.13
CA LYS A 361 -13.49 4.51 7.58
C LYS A 361 -13.61 2.99 7.37
N HIS A 362 -12.63 2.37 6.72
CA HIS A 362 -12.63 0.89 6.53
C HIS A 362 -12.69 0.10 7.83
N ARG A 363 -11.93 0.50 8.86
CA ARG A 363 -11.95 -0.22 10.16
C ARG A 363 -13.29 -0.12 10.85
N GLN A 364 -13.92 1.06 10.80
CA GLN A 364 -15.25 1.27 11.37
C GLN A 364 -16.29 0.40 10.65
N TYR A 365 -16.26 0.32 9.32
CA TYR A 365 -17.17 -0.55 8.55
C TYR A 365 -16.97 -2.03 8.84
N GLN A 366 -15.73 -2.46 9.01
CA GLN A 366 -15.44 -3.86 9.32
C GLN A 366 -15.99 -4.26 10.70
N GLN A 367 -15.96 -3.35 11.69
CA GLN A 367 -16.57 -3.58 13.00
C GLN A 367 -18.11 -3.64 12.93
N ILE A 368 -18.72 -2.79 12.10
CA ILE A 368 -20.18 -2.76 11.90
C ILE A 368 -20.66 -4.02 11.17
N SER A 369 -19.95 -4.44 10.10
CA SER A 369 -20.28 -5.65 9.34
C SER A 369 -20.20 -6.91 10.20
N GLU A 370 -19.18 -7.03 11.07
CA GLU A 370 -19.08 -8.14 12.02
C GLU A 370 -20.27 -8.17 12.98
N HIS A 371 -20.71 -7.01 13.49
CA HIS A 371 -21.89 -6.92 14.36
C HIS A 371 -23.21 -7.29 13.69
N ILE A 372 -23.43 -6.90 12.43
CA ILE A 372 -24.68 -7.20 11.74
C ILE A 372 -24.78 -8.68 11.34
N THR A 373 -23.67 -9.31 10.95
CA THR A 373 -23.66 -10.76 10.68
C THR A 373 -23.99 -11.60 11.92
N THR A 374 -23.68 -11.11 13.13
CA THR A 374 -23.98 -11.81 14.38
C THR A 374 -25.45 -11.70 14.82
N ASP A 375 -26.15 -10.61 14.48
CA ASP A 375 -27.56 -10.44 14.85
C ASP A 375 -28.50 -11.30 14.00
N ALA A 376 -28.12 -11.64 12.77
CA ALA A 376 -28.90 -12.49 11.87
C ALA A 376 -28.91 -14.00 12.27
N ASP A 377 -27.96 -14.44 13.11
CA ASP A 377 -27.80 -15.83 13.56
C ASP A 377 -28.22 -16.04 15.05
N THR A 378 -29.05 -15.15 15.59
CA THR A 378 -29.47 -15.20 17.00
C THR A 378 -30.57 -16.24 17.24
N ASP A 379 -30.15 -17.48 17.50
CA ASP A 379 -30.98 -18.45 18.25
C ASP A 379 -30.16 -19.46 19.10
N ASN A 380 -28.84 -19.27 19.30
CA ASN A 380 -28.05 -20.21 20.14
C ASN A 380 -27.05 -19.52 21.07
N GLU A 381 -27.16 -19.79 22.38
CA GLU A 381 -26.20 -19.40 23.44
C GLU A 381 -24.75 -19.89 23.18
N ALA A 382 -24.56 -20.87 22.30
CA ALA A 382 -23.24 -21.29 21.82
C ALA A 382 -22.52 -20.20 21.00
N SER A 383 -23.29 -19.31 20.35
CA SER A 383 -22.77 -18.19 19.57
C SER A 383 -22.16 -17.10 20.47
N GLU A 384 -22.64 -16.91 21.71
CA GLU A 384 -22.08 -15.94 22.68
C GLU A 384 -20.66 -16.29 23.14
N LYS A 385 -20.32 -17.58 23.23
CA LYS A 385 -18.93 -18.02 23.46
C LYS A 385 -18.04 -17.77 22.26
N ILE A 386 -18.57 -17.89 21.04
CA ILE A 386 -17.85 -17.58 19.79
C ILE A 386 -17.68 -16.05 19.63
N ILE A 387 -18.66 -15.26 20.08
CA ILE A 387 -18.67 -13.79 20.12
C ILE A 387 -17.43 -13.26 20.87
N ASN A 388 -17.10 -13.82 22.03
CA ASN A 388 -15.92 -13.40 22.80
C ASN A 388 -14.58 -13.85 22.18
N GLU A 389 -14.55 -14.95 21.42
CA GLU A 389 -13.34 -15.44 20.75
C GLU A 389 -13.04 -14.75 19.40
N LYS A 390 -14.04 -14.22 18.69
CA LYS A 390 -13.86 -13.59 17.37
C LYS A 390 -13.79 -12.07 17.38
N ALA A 391 -14.45 -11.40 18.35
CA ALA A 391 -14.35 -9.95 18.54
C ALA A 391 -13.01 -9.50 19.16
N THR A 392 -12.21 -10.45 19.65
CA THR A 392 -10.85 -10.18 20.13
C THR A 392 -9.89 -10.15 18.94
N SER A 393 -9.18 -9.02 18.79
CA SER A 393 -8.08 -8.88 17.82
C SER A 393 -7.23 -10.16 17.82
N LYS A 394 -7.01 -10.76 16.63
CA LYS A 394 -6.28 -12.03 16.49
C LYS A 394 -5.07 -12.09 17.40
N THR A 395 -5.00 -13.12 18.23
CA THR A 395 -3.91 -13.31 19.18
C THR A 395 -2.59 -13.43 18.43
N PHE A 396 -1.48 -13.14 19.12
CA PHE A 396 -0.14 -13.27 18.53
C PHE A 396 0.09 -14.65 17.90
N ARG A 397 -0.42 -15.72 18.54
CA ARG A 397 -0.32 -17.10 18.05
C ARG A 397 -1.11 -17.34 16.77
N GLU A 398 -2.29 -16.75 16.63
CA GLU A 398 -3.09 -16.84 15.40
C GLU A 398 -2.44 -16.08 14.25
N ARG A 399 -1.86 -14.92 14.51
CA ARG A 399 -1.08 -14.18 13.52
C ARG A 399 0.15 -14.95 13.07
N LEU A 400 0.82 -15.63 13.98
CA LEU A 400 1.94 -16.51 13.63
C LEU A 400 1.48 -17.68 12.73
N LYS A 401 0.29 -18.24 12.95
CA LYS A 401 -0.29 -19.26 12.06
C LYS A 401 -0.57 -18.73 10.65
N LEU A 402 -0.91 -17.44 10.49
CA LEU A 402 -1.10 -16.80 9.19
C LEU A 402 0.20 -16.68 8.37
N VAL A 403 1.37 -16.75 9.01
CA VAL A 403 2.66 -16.71 8.29
C VAL A 403 2.84 -17.96 7.42
N LYS A 404 2.41 -19.13 7.90
CA LYS A 404 2.59 -20.41 7.19
C LYS A 404 2.04 -20.40 5.75
N PRO A 405 0.78 -20.01 5.48
CA PRO A 405 0.28 -19.94 4.11
C PRO A 405 0.95 -18.84 3.27
N LEU A 406 1.56 -17.83 3.89
CA LEU A 406 2.29 -16.77 3.16
C LEU A 406 3.67 -17.21 2.68
N LEU A 407 4.21 -18.32 3.19
CA LEU A 407 5.50 -18.87 2.75
C LEU A 407 5.54 -19.18 1.24
N LYS A 408 4.39 -19.49 0.61
CA LYS A 408 4.31 -19.67 -0.85
C LYS A 408 4.70 -18.43 -1.65
N TYR A 409 4.62 -17.25 -1.03
CA TYR A 409 5.02 -15.96 -1.60
C TYR A 409 6.42 -15.56 -1.12
N MET A 410 6.68 -15.74 0.18
CA MET A 410 7.93 -15.30 0.81
C MET A 410 9.14 -16.10 0.31
N ILE A 411 9.03 -17.43 0.20
CA ILE A 411 10.17 -18.27 -0.20
C ILE A 411 10.68 -17.93 -1.60
N PRO A 412 9.82 -17.86 -2.65
CA PRO A 412 10.28 -17.41 -3.97
C PRO A 412 10.90 -16.01 -3.95
N LEU A 413 10.28 -15.07 -3.22
CA LEU A 413 10.79 -13.70 -3.09
C LEU A 413 12.18 -13.67 -2.44
N THR A 414 12.38 -14.40 -1.35
CA THR A 414 13.68 -14.51 -0.66
C THR A 414 14.76 -15.06 -1.57
N ILE A 415 14.48 -16.11 -2.33
CA ILE A 415 15.47 -16.73 -3.22
C ILE A 415 15.84 -15.79 -4.37
N VAL A 416 14.87 -15.09 -4.96
CA VAL A 416 15.14 -14.11 -6.02
C VAL A 416 16.02 -12.98 -5.50
N TYR A 417 15.65 -12.37 -4.37
CA TYR A 417 16.40 -11.25 -3.77
C TYR A 417 17.78 -11.69 -3.28
N PHE A 418 17.91 -12.92 -2.78
CA PHE A 418 19.21 -13.49 -2.45
C PHE A 418 20.13 -13.55 -3.68
N ALA A 419 19.67 -14.18 -4.76
CA ALA A 419 20.48 -14.37 -5.95
C ALA A 419 20.83 -13.03 -6.62
N GLU A 420 19.85 -12.12 -6.72
CA GLU A 420 20.02 -10.76 -7.26
C GLU A 420 21.04 -9.94 -6.46
N TYR A 421 20.89 -9.84 -5.14
CA TYR A 421 21.80 -9.01 -4.35
C TYR A 421 23.19 -9.63 -4.25
N LEU A 422 23.33 -10.96 -4.36
CA LEU A 422 24.64 -11.60 -4.42
C LEU A 422 25.35 -11.30 -5.74
N ILE A 423 24.62 -11.19 -6.85
CA ILE A 423 25.17 -10.72 -8.13
C ILE A 423 25.62 -9.25 -7.99
N ASN A 424 24.69 -8.37 -7.57
CA ASN A 424 24.92 -6.93 -7.45
C ASN A 424 26.11 -6.57 -6.53
N GLN A 425 26.20 -7.20 -5.36
CA GLN A 425 27.13 -6.82 -4.29
C GLN A 425 28.34 -7.75 -4.22
N GLY A 426 28.25 -8.97 -4.77
CA GLY A 426 29.34 -9.94 -4.75
C GLY A 426 30.10 -10.07 -6.07
N LEU A 427 29.45 -9.87 -7.22
CA LEU A 427 30.03 -10.22 -8.53
C LEU A 427 30.28 -9.02 -9.45
N TYR A 428 29.49 -7.95 -9.39
CA TYR A 428 29.64 -6.80 -10.30
C TYR A 428 31.02 -6.15 -10.24
N GLU A 429 31.60 -6.00 -9.05
CA GLU A 429 32.92 -5.39 -8.90
C GLU A 429 34.04 -6.22 -9.56
N LEU A 430 33.82 -7.52 -9.76
CA LEU A 430 34.79 -8.47 -10.30
C LEU A 430 34.71 -8.59 -11.83
N ILE A 431 33.64 -8.09 -12.45
CA ILE A 431 33.39 -8.22 -13.89
C ILE A 431 33.86 -6.96 -14.61
N PHE A 432 35.07 -7.05 -15.19
CA PHE A 432 35.68 -5.93 -15.89
C PHE A 432 36.10 -6.27 -17.33
N PHE A 433 35.73 -5.40 -18.27
CA PHE A 433 36.11 -5.49 -19.66
C PHE A 433 37.22 -4.49 -20.00
N ARG A 434 38.45 -5.00 -20.21
CA ARG A 434 39.62 -4.17 -20.57
C ARG A 434 39.54 -3.55 -21.97
N ASN A 435 38.90 -4.23 -22.93
CA ASN A 435 38.82 -3.79 -24.33
C ASN A 435 37.60 -2.91 -24.63
N THR A 436 37.33 -1.91 -23.81
CA THR A 436 36.21 -0.97 -24.05
C THR A 436 36.63 0.47 -23.75
N SER A 437 35.94 1.44 -24.35
CA SER A 437 36.15 2.87 -24.09
C SER A 437 35.71 3.31 -22.67
N ILE A 438 35.11 2.41 -21.89
CA ILE A 438 34.55 2.69 -20.56
C ILE A 438 35.53 2.22 -19.49
N GLN A 439 35.99 3.15 -18.64
CA GLN A 439 36.88 2.83 -17.52
C GLN A 439 36.21 1.97 -16.45
N HIS A 440 37.00 1.21 -15.68
CA HIS A 440 36.52 0.27 -14.65
C HIS A 440 35.45 0.85 -13.71
N PRO A 441 35.63 2.05 -13.09
CA PRO A 441 34.63 2.60 -12.17
C PRO A 441 33.35 3.08 -12.88
N ALA A 442 33.44 3.39 -14.18
CA ALA A 442 32.27 3.74 -14.97
C ALA A 442 31.46 2.50 -15.38
N GLN A 443 32.10 1.36 -15.64
CA GLN A 443 31.41 0.10 -15.94
C GLN A 443 30.52 -0.35 -14.78
N TYR A 444 31.05 -0.34 -13.55
CA TYR A 444 30.29 -0.67 -12.34
C TYR A 444 29.04 0.21 -12.17
N ARG A 445 29.20 1.53 -12.34
CA ARG A 445 28.07 2.47 -12.27
C ARG A 445 27.01 2.20 -13.33
N TRP A 446 27.43 1.85 -14.56
CA TRP A 446 26.49 1.48 -15.63
C TRP A 446 25.76 0.17 -15.32
N TYR A 447 26.42 -0.83 -14.73
CA TYR A 447 25.72 -2.04 -14.25
C TYR A 447 24.61 -1.67 -13.27
N SER A 448 24.88 -0.84 -12.27
CA SER A 448 23.86 -0.37 -11.33
C SER A 448 22.70 0.35 -12.03
N VAL A 449 22.98 1.22 -13.01
CA VAL A 449 21.92 1.94 -13.76
C VAL A 449 21.06 0.97 -14.56
N PHE A 450 21.66 0.05 -15.31
CA PHE A 450 20.93 -0.93 -16.13
C PHE A 450 20.09 -1.89 -15.28
N TYR A 451 20.62 -2.31 -14.13
CA TYR A 451 19.88 -3.08 -13.14
C TYR A 451 18.62 -2.31 -12.69
N GLN A 452 18.78 -1.03 -12.30
CA GLN A 452 17.65 -0.20 -11.84
C GLN A 452 16.61 0.04 -12.96
N VAL A 453 17.03 0.15 -14.22
CA VAL A 453 16.11 0.21 -15.37
C VAL A 453 15.26 -1.06 -15.45
N GLY A 454 15.88 -2.23 -15.31
CA GLY A 454 15.15 -3.52 -15.26
C GLY A 454 14.15 -3.59 -14.10
N VAL A 455 14.56 -3.16 -12.90
CA VAL A 455 13.67 -3.12 -11.72
C VAL A 455 12.49 -2.17 -11.95
N PHE A 456 12.74 -0.96 -12.46
CA PHE A 456 11.69 0.03 -12.71
C PHE A 456 10.67 -0.47 -13.75
N LEU A 457 11.14 -1.04 -14.86
CA LEU A 457 10.28 -1.59 -15.91
C LEU A 457 9.39 -2.71 -15.39
N SER A 458 9.97 -3.67 -14.66
CA SER A 458 9.23 -4.81 -14.13
C SER A 458 8.27 -4.46 -12.99
N ARG A 459 8.63 -3.51 -12.10
CA ARG A 459 7.71 -3.02 -11.06
C ARG A 459 6.52 -2.24 -11.64
N SER A 460 6.70 -1.66 -12.83
CA SER A 460 5.66 -0.93 -13.57
C SER A 460 4.82 -1.83 -14.49
N SER A 461 5.19 -3.10 -14.65
CA SER A 461 4.61 -3.97 -15.69
C SER A 461 3.32 -4.69 -15.29
N VAL A 462 2.95 -4.76 -14.00
CA VAL A 462 1.82 -5.61 -13.54
C VAL A 462 0.46 -5.24 -14.14
N ALA A 463 0.30 -3.98 -14.55
CA ALA A 463 -0.86 -3.55 -15.32
C ALA A 463 -0.96 -4.21 -16.70
N LEU A 464 0.17 -4.54 -17.32
CA LEU A 464 0.29 -5.07 -18.67
C LEU A 464 0.55 -6.59 -18.68
N PHE A 465 1.43 -7.06 -17.78
CA PHE A 465 1.94 -8.43 -17.73
C PHE A 465 1.95 -8.94 -16.29
N LYS A 466 1.12 -9.97 -16.03
CA LYS A 466 0.97 -10.59 -14.71
C LYS A 466 1.63 -11.98 -14.69
N ILE A 467 2.52 -12.21 -13.73
CA ILE A 467 3.24 -13.48 -13.57
C ILE A 467 2.51 -14.35 -12.54
N HIS A 468 1.81 -15.36 -13.03
CA HIS A 468 0.96 -16.21 -12.19
C HIS A 468 1.77 -17.24 -11.38
N ARG A 469 2.91 -17.71 -11.91
CA ARG A 469 3.74 -18.77 -11.33
C ARG A 469 5.01 -18.20 -10.71
N LEU A 470 4.91 -17.69 -9.48
CA LEU A 470 6.03 -17.04 -8.77
C LEU A 470 7.24 -17.97 -8.55
N TRP A 471 7.03 -19.28 -8.44
CA TRP A 471 8.10 -20.26 -8.23
C TRP A 471 9.06 -20.41 -9.42
N ILE A 472 8.69 -19.94 -10.62
CA ILE A 472 9.55 -19.98 -11.79
C ILE A 472 10.66 -18.92 -11.70
N LEU A 473 10.35 -17.74 -11.14
CA LEU A 473 11.29 -16.62 -11.01
C LEU A 473 12.59 -16.96 -10.27
N PRO A 474 12.58 -17.64 -9.10
CA PRO A 474 13.83 -18.01 -8.44
C PRO A 474 14.67 -18.99 -9.25
N ILE A 475 14.07 -19.89 -10.04
CA ILE A 475 14.83 -20.81 -10.90
C ILE A 475 15.58 -20.02 -11.98
N ILE A 476 14.88 -19.07 -12.61
CA ILE A 476 15.49 -18.20 -13.63
C ILE A 476 16.58 -17.33 -13.00
N GLN A 477 16.34 -16.75 -11.82
CA GLN A 477 17.31 -15.88 -11.15
C GLN A 477 18.56 -16.63 -10.70
N LEU A 478 18.41 -17.84 -10.14
CA LEU A 478 19.54 -18.70 -9.77
C LEU A 478 20.33 -19.15 -11.01
N THR A 479 19.66 -19.39 -12.13
CA THR A 479 20.32 -19.68 -13.41
C THR A 479 21.15 -18.47 -13.87
N ASN A 480 20.58 -17.26 -13.79
CA ASN A 480 21.29 -16.03 -14.11
C ASN A 480 22.51 -15.83 -13.20
N MET A 481 22.36 -16.04 -11.89
CA MET A 481 23.46 -16.02 -10.93
C MET A 481 24.57 -17.01 -11.30
N GLY A 482 24.21 -18.24 -11.70
CA GLY A 482 25.18 -19.23 -12.19
C GLY A 482 25.93 -18.78 -13.43
N ILE A 483 25.28 -18.06 -14.35
CA ILE A 483 25.93 -17.44 -15.51
C ILE A 483 26.96 -16.41 -15.05
N PHE A 484 26.59 -15.48 -14.15
CA PHE A 484 27.50 -14.47 -13.61
C PHE A 484 28.71 -15.11 -12.90
N PHE A 485 28.51 -16.13 -12.07
CA PHE A 485 29.62 -16.89 -11.47
C PHE A 485 30.53 -17.54 -12.50
N ALA A 486 29.96 -18.14 -13.54
CA ALA A 486 30.75 -18.72 -14.63
C ALA A 486 31.55 -17.64 -15.38
N CYS A 487 31.02 -16.43 -15.52
CA CYS A 487 31.71 -15.30 -16.15
C CYS A 487 32.93 -14.84 -15.35
N VAL A 488 32.78 -14.74 -14.02
CA VAL A 488 33.87 -14.39 -13.11
C VAL A 488 34.95 -15.48 -13.12
N TYR A 489 34.57 -16.76 -12.94
CA TYR A 489 35.52 -17.86 -12.82
C TYR A 489 36.25 -18.19 -14.13
N ARG A 490 35.58 -18.10 -15.28
CA ARG A 490 36.20 -18.36 -16.59
C ARG A 490 36.93 -17.17 -17.20
N THR A 491 37.10 -16.06 -16.46
CA THR A 491 37.89 -14.87 -16.85
C THR A 491 37.89 -14.59 -18.37
N ALA A 492 36.78 -14.04 -18.87
CA ALA A 492 36.62 -13.46 -20.22
C ALA A 492 36.50 -14.44 -21.42
N HIS A 493 35.37 -15.14 -21.51
CA HIS A 493 34.80 -15.58 -22.80
C HIS A 493 33.38 -15.01 -23.06
N ILE A 494 33.02 -13.89 -22.42
CA ILE A 494 31.93 -13.06 -22.95
C ILE A 494 32.55 -12.10 -23.97
N PRO A 495 32.12 -12.12 -25.24
CA PRO A 495 32.73 -11.34 -26.30
C PRO A 495 32.46 -9.83 -26.20
N SER A 496 31.48 -9.42 -25.39
CA SER A 496 30.98 -8.04 -25.39
C SER A 496 30.37 -7.61 -24.06
N ILE A 497 30.73 -6.42 -23.59
CA ILE A 497 30.12 -5.76 -22.43
C ILE A 497 28.61 -5.57 -22.59
N TRP A 498 28.13 -5.41 -23.82
CA TRP A 498 26.70 -5.23 -24.13
C TRP A 498 25.86 -6.45 -23.74
N LEU A 499 26.45 -7.65 -23.81
CA LEU A 499 25.77 -8.88 -23.37
C LEU A 499 25.58 -8.88 -21.86
N VAL A 500 26.59 -8.42 -21.11
CA VAL A 500 26.49 -8.27 -19.64
C VAL A 500 25.46 -7.21 -19.29
N PHE A 501 25.43 -6.06 -19.97
CA PHE A 501 24.36 -5.08 -19.77
C PHE A 501 22.97 -5.67 -19.99
N GLY A 502 22.80 -6.51 -21.03
CA GLY A 502 21.54 -7.23 -21.24
C GLY A 502 21.18 -8.18 -20.09
N LEU A 503 22.15 -8.96 -19.58
CA LEU A 503 21.94 -9.86 -18.44
C LEU A 503 21.64 -9.11 -17.13
N VAL A 504 22.24 -7.94 -16.95
CA VAL A 504 22.00 -7.04 -15.81
C VAL A 504 20.59 -6.44 -15.86
N ILE A 505 20.12 -6.00 -17.05
CA ILE A 505 18.72 -5.57 -17.20
C ILE A 505 17.78 -6.74 -16.90
N PHE A 506 18.09 -7.94 -17.41
CA PHE A 506 17.30 -9.14 -17.18
C PHE A 506 17.23 -9.53 -15.70
N GLU A 507 18.34 -9.41 -14.97
CA GLU A 507 18.40 -9.57 -13.52
C GLU A 507 17.40 -8.64 -12.81
N GLY A 508 17.44 -7.34 -13.14
CA GLY A 508 16.52 -6.35 -12.57
C GLY A 508 15.05 -6.62 -12.93
N LEU A 509 14.78 -7.12 -14.14
CA LEU A 509 13.42 -7.48 -14.58
C LEU A 509 12.82 -8.61 -13.73
N ILE A 510 13.61 -9.63 -13.39
CA ILE A 510 13.16 -10.74 -12.56
C ILE A 510 12.95 -10.28 -11.12
N GLY A 511 13.88 -9.49 -10.59
CA GLY A 511 13.82 -8.92 -9.25
C GLY A 511 12.59 -8.07 -8.97
N GLY A 512 12.41 -7.04 -9.79
CA GLY A 512 11.26 -6.16 -9.69
C GLY A 512 9.95 -6.90 -10.02
N GLY A 513 9.98 -7.84 -10.97
CA GLY A 513 8.84 -8.68 -11.33
C GLY A 513 8.38 -9.59 -10.19
N ALA A 514 9.31 -10.26 -9.50
CA ALA A 514 9.02 -11.11 -8.35
C ALA A 514 8.38 -10.32 -7.21
N TYR A 515 8.90 -9.12 -6.97
CA TYR A 515 8.41 -8.22 -5.95
C TYR A 515 6.96 -7.79 -6.19
N VAL A 516 6.70 -7.12 -7.32
CA VAL A 516 5.38 -6.54 -7.59
C VAL A 516 4.31 -7.62 -7.75
N ASN A 517 4.62 -8.78 -8.36
CA ASN A 517 3.66 -9.86 -8.53
C ASN A 517 3.35 -10.58 -7.21
N THR A 518 4.31 -10.63 -6.28
CA THR A 518 4.08 -11.18 -4.93
C THR A 518 3.05 -10.35 -4.19
N PHE A 519 3.26 -9.03 -4.06
CA PHE A 519 2.32 -8.16 -3.34
C PHE A 519 1.00 -8.00 -4.07
N TYR A 520 1.00 -7.98 -5.41
CA TYR A 520 -0.23 -7.97 -6.19
C TYR A 520 -1.07 -9.22 -5.89
N LYS A 521 -0.46 -10.42 -5.90
CA LYS A 521 -1.18 -11.66 -5.56
C LYS A 521 -1.69 -11.69 -4.13
N ILE A 522 -0.93 -11.18 -3.17
CA ILE A 522 -1.40 -11.06 -1.79
C ILE A 522 -2.61 -10.13 -1.72
N SER A 523 -2.58 -9.02 -2.46
CA SER A 523 -3.70 -8.08 -2.53
C SER A 523 -4.95 -8.64 -3.19
N THR A 524 -4.86 -9.72 -3.97
CA THR A 524 -6.01 -10.34 -4.65
C THR A 524 -6.45 -11.68 -4.07
N GLU A 525 -5.52 -12.52 -3.61
CA GLU A 525 -5.79 -13.88 -3.14
C GLU A 525 -6.11 -13.94 -1.64
N ILE A 526 -5.66 -12.96 -0.82
CA ILE A 526 -5.89 -12.95 0.63
C ILE A 526 -7.16 -12.19 0.98
N ARG A 527 -7.95 -12.74 1.90
CA ARG A 527 -9.18 -12.12 2.42
C ARG A 527 -8.88 -10.76 3.08
N GLU A 528 -9.80 -9.82 2.91
CA GLU A 528 -9.73 -8.45 3.46
C GLU A 528 -9.23 -8.35 4.93
N PRO A 529 -9.79 -9.08 5.91
CA PRO A 529 -9.35 -8.99 7.32
C PRO A 529 -7.88 -9.39 7.54
N ASP A 530 -7.36 -10.26 6.67
CA ASP A 530 -6.01 -10.81 6.79
C ASP A 530 -5.00 -10.06 5.91
N ARG A 531 -5.47 -9.19 5.01
CA ARG A 531 -4.67 -8.60 3.95
C ARG A 531 -3.67 -7.58 4.48
N GLU A 532 -4.08 -6.68 5.37
CA GLU A 532 -3.19 -5.68 5.99
C GLU A 532 -1.99 -6.38 6.67
N PHE A 533 -2.26 -7.38 7.51
CA PHE A 533 -1.19 -8.15 8.15
C PHE A 533 -0.32 -8.90 7.13
N SER A 534 -0.93 -9.56 6.14
CA SER A 534 -0.21 -10.35 5.13
C SER A 534 0.73 -9.52 4.27
N MET A 535 0.32 -8.31 3.88
CA MET A 535 1.15 -7.40 3.10
C MET A 535 2.41 -7.02 3.87
N GLY A 536 2.29 -6.76 5.18
CA GLY A 536 3.44 -6.40 6.01
C GLY A 536 4.37 -7.57 6.35
N VAL A 537 3.85 -8.77 6.53
CA VAL A 537 4.68 -9.96 6.80
C VAL A 537 5.42 -10.42 5.54
N ALA A 538 4.78 -10.33 4.37
CA ALA A 538 5.41 -10.79 3.14
C ALA A 538 6.68 -10.00 2.77
N SER A 539 6.76 -8.72 3.15
CA SER A 539 7.97 -7.90 2.99
C SER A 539 9.12 -8.30 3.92
N ILE A 540 8.98 -9.33 4.74
CA ILE A 540 10.12 -9.92 5.45
C ILE A 540 10.97 -10.77 4.47
N GLY A 541 10.33 -11.33 3.44
CA GLY A 541 10.97 -12.25 2.49
C GLY A 541 12.12 -11.60 1.71
N ASP A 542 11.93 -10.39 1.19
CA ASP A 542 12.97 -9.69 0.43
C ASP A 542 14.20 -9.37 1.30
N SER A 543 13.97 -8.91 2.52
CA SER A 543 15.00 -8.42 3.44
C SER A 543 15.85 -9.56 4.00
N PHE A 544 15.25 -10.74 4.20
CA PHE A 544 16.02 -11.95 4.48
C PHE A 544 16.94 -12.32 3.32
N GLY A 545 16.46 -12.24 2.08
CA GLY A 545 17.24 -12.52 0.88
C GLY A 545 18.45 -11.59 0.77
N ILE A 546 18.22 -10.27 0.89
CA ILE A 546 19.26 -9.24 0.85
C ILE A 546 20.30 -9.43 1.96
N THR A 547 19.84 -9.69 3.19
CA THR A 547 20.73 -9.89 4.34
C THR A 547 21.63 -11.11 4.15
N PHE A 548 21.06 -12.23 3.69
CA PHE A 548 21.83 -13.45 3.44
C PHE A 548 22.84 -13.27 2.29
N ALA A 549 22.47 -12.52 1.25
CA ALA A 549 23.38 -12.14 0.17
C ALA A 549 24.55 -11.29 0.68
N GLY A 550 24.28 -10.27 1.51
CA GLY A 550 25.32 -9.43 2.11
C GLY A 550 26.30 -10.23 2.99
N LEU A 551 25.78 -11.17 3.78
CA LEU A 551 26.61 -12.08 4.61
C LEU A 551 27.51 -12.98 3.77
N LEU A 552 27.03 -13.50 2.64
CA LEU A 552 27.83 -14.36 1.76
C LEU A 552 28.74 -13.60 0.80
N ALA A 553 28.44 -12.34 0.47
CA ALA A 553 29.27 -11.51 -0.39
C ALA A 553 30.65 -11.24 0.23
N ILE A 554 30.75 -11.08 1.56
CA ILE A 554 32.01 -10.83 2.27
C ILE A 554 33.02 -11.99 2.12
N PRO A 555 32.70 -13.25 2.52
CA PRO A 555 33.63 -14.36 2.35
C PRO A 555 33.89 -14.67 0.88
N LEU A 556 32.91 -14.44 -0.01
CA LEU A 556 33.09 -14.62 -1.44
C LEU A 556 34.13 -13.64 -2.01
N HIS A 557 34.00 -12.35 -1.68
CA HIS A 557 34.97 -11.31 -2.04
C HIS A 557 36.36 -11.67 -1.52
N ASN A 558 36.47 -12.04 -0.25
CA ASN A 558 37.75 -12.42 0.36
C ASN A 558 38.37 -13.68 -0.26
N ALA A 559 37.56 -14.61 -0.74
CA ALA A 559 38.05 -15.82 -1.41
C ALA A 559 38.55 -15.54 -2.84
N ILE A 560 37.93 -14.61 -3.56
CA ILE A 560 38.30 -14.26 -4.94
C ILE A 560 39.45 -13.24 -4.99
N CYS A 561 39.54 -12.36 -4.01
CA CYS A 561 40.57 -11.32 -3.91
C CYS A 561 41.86 -11.76 -3.20
N ARG A 562 41.89 -12.98 -2.66
CA ARG A 562 43.12 -13.67 -2.22
C ARG A 562 43.90 -14.14 -3.44
#